data_AF-A0A563W0M7-F1
#
_entry.id   AF-A0A563W0M7-F1
#
_cell.length_a   1.000
_cell.length_b   1.000
_cell.length_c   1.000
_cell.angle_alpha   90.00
_cell.angle_beta   90.00
_cell.angle_gamma   90.00
#
_symmetry.space_group_name_H-M   'P 1'
#
loop_
_entity.id
_entity.type
_entity.pdbx_description
1 polymer ?
#
loop_
_entity_poly.entity_id
_entity_poly.type
_entity_poly.pdbx_seq_one_letter_code
_entity_poly.pdbx_strand_id
1 'polypeptide(L)'
;MKNFIEEIKGGQNTPEGELNELIGYRNDAAHGALIDDFLGFNALLELCDFVESICQALADLITYKVIKQKEIIGEAKKIGKITEWFQKPQAGVAKITDISLSINSNLFLVNENIAYCQSAMIQSIKIEDESVNEAKVTDEMEIGLKFDVDAKLGLDLYMLL
;
A
#
# COMPACT_ATOMS: atom_id res chain seq x y z
N MET A 1 2.64 10.08 -1.50
CA MET A 1 3.48 10.29 -2.72
C MET A 1 4.79 11.00 -2.42
N LYS A 2 4.78 12.27 -1.95
CA LYS A 2 6.01 13.01 -1.61
C LYS A 2 6.88 12.26 -0.58
N ASN A 3 6.26 11.78 0.49
CA ASN A 3 6.95 11.06 1.56
C ASN A 3 7.47 9.66 1.14
N PHE A 4 6.82 9.00 0.17
CA PHE A 4 7.23 7.67 -0.29
C PHE A 4 8.52 7.76 -1.13
N ILE A 5 8.61 8.78 -1.98
CA ILE A 5 9.79 9.01 -2.81
C ILE A 5 10.94 9.60 -1.97
N GLU A 6 10.64 10.44 -0.97
CA GLU A 6 11.64 10.94 -0.01
C GLU A 6 12.20 9.83 0.89
N GLU A 7 11.40 8.86 1.35
CA GLU A 7 11.86 7.72 2.15
C GLU A 7 12.80 6.78 1.37
N ILE A 8 12.59 6.62 0.04
CA ILE A 8 13.38 5.69 -0.78
C ILE A 8 14.69 6.32 -1.30
N LYS A 9 14.72 7.64 -1.58
CA LYS A 9 15.85 8.26 -2.32
C LYS A 9 16.60 9.41 -1.65
N GLY A 10 16.35 9.70 -0.38
CA GLY A 10 17.26 10.55 0.41
C GLY A 10 17.56 11.94 -0.21
N GLY A 11 16.54 12.60 -0.77
CA GLY A 11 16.58 14.02 -1.12
C GLY A 11 17.47 14.44 -2.29
N GLN A 12 18.06 13.53 -3.09
CA GLN A 12 18.98 13.90 -4.17
C GLN A 12 18.37 13.97 -5.58
N ASN A 13 17.18 13.41 -5.82
CA ASN A 13 16.41 13.60 -7.06
C ASN A 13 14.92 13.79 -6.72
N THR A 14 14.25 14.77 -7.33
CA THR A 14 12.80 14.94 -7.17
C THR A 14 12.05 14.03 -8.16
N PRO A 15 10.79 13.64 -7.89
CA PRO A 15 10.00 12.84 -8.82
C PRO A 15 9.92 13.45 -10.23
N GLU A 16 9.89 14.78 -10.31
CA GLU A 16 9.88 15.52 -11.58
C GLU A 16 11.22 15.41 -12.30
N GLY A 17 12.33 15.38 -11.57
CA GLY A 17 13.68 15.18 -12.12
C GLY A 17 13.82 13.81 -12.78
N GLU A 18 13.40 12.75 -12.08
CA GLU A 18 13.48 11.38 -12.60
C GLU A 18 12.55 11.16 -13.80
N LEU A 19 11.36 11.77 -13.77
CA LEU A 19 10.46 11.74 -14.92
C LEU A 19 11.06 12.45 -16.14
N ASN A 20 11.72 13.59 -15.94
CA ASN A 20 12.39 14.31 -17.03
C ASN A 20 13.56 13.51 -17.58
N GLU A 21 14.34 12.83 -16.74
CA GLU A 21 15.42 11.94 -17.14
C GLU A 21 14.90 10.76 -17.99
N LEU A 22 13.83 10.10 -17.52
CA LEU A 22 13.15 9.04 -18.27
C LEU A 22 12.68 9.51 -19.64
N ILE A 23 12.03 10.69 -19.70
CA ILE A 23 11.53 11.28 -20.96
C ILE A 23 12.68 11.61 -21.90
N GLY A 24 13.76 12.21 -21.38
CA GLY A 24 14.96 12.56 -22.13
C GLY A 24 15.58 11.32 -22.78
N TYR A 25 15.88 10.31 -21.97
CA TYR A 25 16.46 9.06 -22.45
C TYR A 25 15.59 8.36 -23.51
N ARG A 26 14.27 8.31 -23.30
CA ARG A 26 13.33 7.75 -24.29
C ARG A 26 13.39 8.51 -25.62
N ASN A 27 13.41 9.84 -25.57
CA ASN A 27 13.45 10.68 -26.77
C ASN A 27 14.76 10.49 -27.54
N ASP A 28 15.89 10.51 -26.85
CA ASP A 28 17.20 10.35 -27.47
C ASP A 28 17.33 8.97 -28.14
N ALA A 29 16.82 7.92 -27.48
CA ALA A 29 16.76 6.58 -28.05
C ALA A 29 15.87 6.50 -29.30
N ALA A 30 14.71 7.18 -29.29
CA ALA A 30 13.78 7.18 -30.42
C ALA A 30 14.28 7.98 -31.64
N HIS A 31 15.10 9.01 -31.42
CA HIS A 31 15.69 9.83 -32.48
C HIS A 31 16.90 9.20 -33.17
N GLY A 32 17.31 8.00 -32.76
CA GLY A 32 18.40 7.26 -33.40
C GLY A 32 19.75 7.97 -33.24
N ALA A 33 19.91 8.76 -32.17
CA ALA A 33 21.23 9.23 -31.77
C ALA A 33 22.16 8.00 -31.66
N LEU A 34 23.41 8.11 -32.12
CA LEU A 34 24.40 7.07 -31.89
C LEU A 34 24.57 6.95 -30.37
N ILE A 35 23.89 5.96 -29.78
CA ILE A 35 23.98 5.66 -28.35
C ILE A 35 25.32 4.95 -28.13
N ASP A 36 26.42 5.73 -28.14
CA ASP A 36 27.72 5.23 -27.65
C ASP A 36 27.70 5.08 -26.11
N ASP A 37 26.75 5.74 -25.44
CA ASP A 37 26.49 5.65 -23.99
C ASP A 37 25.17 4.93 -23.73
N PHE A 38 25.19 3.60 -23.74
CA PHE A 38 24.08 2.81 -23.18
C PHE A 38 23.99 3.08 -21.67
N LEU A 39 22.78 3.27 -21.16
CA LEU A 39 22.57 3.31 -19.70
C LEU A 39 23.16 2.04 -19.08
N GLY A 40 23.97 2.23 -18.05
CA GLY A 40 24.45 1.12 -17.23
C GLY A 40 23.28 0.36 -16.62
N PHE A 41 23.46 -0.94 -16.39
CA PHE A 41 22.43 -1.84 -15.87
C PHE A 41 21.67 -1.29 -14.65
N ASN A 42 22.39 -0.70 -13.68
CA ASN A 42 21.78 -0.13 -12.47
C ASN A 42 20.89 1.08 -12.77
N ALA A 43 21.31 1.97 -13.66
CA ALA A 43 20.53 3.15 -14.01
C ALA A 43 19.25 2.75 -14.78
N LEU A 44 19.32 1.72 -15.62
CA LEU A 44 18.12 1.15 -16.25
C LEU A 44 17.16 0.54 -15.22
N LEU A 45 17.70 -0.19 -14.24
CA LEU A 45 16.90 -0.76 -13.15
C LEU A 45 16.21 0.33 -12.32
N GLU A 46 16.93 1.40 -11.98
CA GLU A 46 16.35 2.54 -11.26
C GLU A 46 15.21 3.21 -12.03
N LEU A 47 15.30 3.32 -13.35
CA LEU A 47 14.21 3.80 -14.19
C LEU A 47 13.01 2.84 -14.18
N CYS A 48 13.25 1.52 -14.20
CA CYS A 48 12.18 0.52 -14.08
C CYS A 48 11.46 0.64 -12.72
N ASP A 49 12.21 0.71 -11.62
CA ASP A 49 11.67 0.86 -10.26
C ASP A 49 10.87 2.17 -10.11
N PHE A 50 11.32 3.24 -10.76
CA PHE A 50 10.61 4.52 -10.80
C PHE A 50 9.27 4.40 -11.55
N VAL A 51 9.26 3.78 -12.73
CA VAL A 51 8.02 3.54 -13.49
C VAL A 51 7.04 2.66 -12.70
N GLU A 52 7.54 1.58 -12.08
CA GLU A 52 6.74 0.71 -11.21
C GLU A 52 6.12 1.50 -10.05
N SER A 53 6.90 2.36 -9.40
CA SER A 53 6.42 3.21 -8.31
C SER A 53 5.31 4.18 -8.76
N ILE A 54 5.41 4.75 -9.97
CA ILE A 54 4.34 5.58 -10.54
C ILE A 54 3.08 4.74 -10.77
N CYS A 55 3.22 3.55 -11.38
CA CYS A 55 2.10 2.65 -11.62
C CYS A 55 1.40 2.24 -10.32
N GLN A 56 2.17 1.91 -9.28
CA GLN A 56 1.63 1.57 -7.96
C GLN A 56 0.89 2.76 -7.33
N ALA A 57 1.47 3.96 -7.37
CA ALA A 57 0.80 5.16 -6.84
C ALA A 57 -0.53 5.48 -7.55
N LEU A 58 -0.60 5.27 -8.88
CA LEU A 58 -1.83 5.41 -9.64
C LEU A 58 -2.86 4.33 -9.26
N ALA A 59 -2.42 3.08 -9.10
CA ALA A 59 -3.28 1.98 -8.67
C ALA A 59 -3.87 2.23 -7.26
N ASP A 60 -3.05 2.67 -6.31
CA ASP A 60 -3.47 3.05 -4.95
C ASP A 60 -4.52 4.17 -5.00
N LEU A 61 -4.29 5.21 -5.81
CA LEU A 61 -5.22 6.33 -5.94
C LEU A 61 -6.58 5.89 -6.52
N ILE A 62 -6.56 5.12 -7.61
CA ILE A 62 -7.78 4.61 -8.24
C ILE A 62 -8.54 3.72 -7.24
N THR A 63 -7.84 2.79 -6.60
CA THR A 63 -8.42 1.87 -5.61
C THR A 63 -9.05 2.63 -4.45
N TYR A 64 -8.36 3.64 -3.92
CA TYR A 64 -8.90 4.52 -2.87
C TYR A 64 -10.20 5.20 -3.30
N LYS A 65 -10.23 5.79 -4.51
CA LYS A 65 -11.44 6.45 -5.03
C LYS A 65 -12.60 5.48 -5.19
N VAL A 66 -12.34 4.25 -5.64
CA VAL A 66 -13.35 3.20 -5.75
C VAL A 66 -13.89 2.80 -4.39
N ILE A 67 -13.02 2.56 -3.39
CA ILE A 67 -13.44 2.20 -2.02
C ILE A 67 -14.28 3.32 -1.41
N LYS A 68 -13.88 4.58 -1.56
CA LYS A 68 -14.65 5.72 -1.06
C LYS A 68 -16.02 5.85 -1.73
N GLN A 69 -16.09 5.60 -3.04
CA GLN A 69 -17.38 5.59 -3.72
C GLN A 69 -18.26 4.44 -3.23
N LYS A 70 -17.69 3.24 -3.03
CA LYS A 70 -18.37 2.07 -2.45
C LYS A 70 -18.84 2.33 -1.02
N GLU A 71 -18.06 3.02 -0.21
CA GLU A 71 -18.42 3.44 1.15
C GLU A 71 -19.67 4.33 1.14
N ILE A 72 -19.73 5.31 0.22
CA ILE A 72 -20.88 6.23 0.08
C ILE A 72 -22.17 5.48 -0.27
N ILE A 73 -22.10 4.46 -1.14
CA ILE A 73 -23.27 3.68 -1.56
C ILE A 73 -23.57 2.47 -0.66
N GLY A 74 -22.79 2.28 0.42
CA GLY A 74 -22.99 1.19 1.38
C GLY A 74 -22.49 -0.18 0.91
N GLU A 75 -21.59 -0.24 -0.08
CA GLU A 75 -20.92 -1.46 -0.56
C GLU A 75 -19.51 -1.67 0.03
N ALA A 76 -19.04 -0.71 0.84
CA ALA A 76 -17.81 -0.84 1.61
C ALA A 76 -18.00 -0.21 2.98
N LYS A 77 -17.23 -0.67 3.96
CA LYS A 77 -17.30 -0.18 5.34
C LYS A 77 -15.89 -0.04 5.90
N LYS A 78 -15.64 1.07 6.58
CA LYS A 78 -14.50 1.18 7.50
C LYS A 78 -14.79 0.32 8.73
N ILE A 79 -13.98 -0.71 8.93
CA ILE A 79 -14.18 -1.67 10.03
C ILE A 79 -13.24 -1.45 11.21
N GLY A 80 -12.22 -0.59 11.05
CA GLY A 80 -11.26 -0.40 12.12
C GLY A 80 -10.03 0.41 11.73
N LYS A 81 -9.03 0.40 12.63
CA LYS A 81 -7.74 1.04 12.44
C LYS A 81 -6.62 0.26 13.14
N ILE A 82 -5.45 0.19 12.51
CA ILE A 82 -4.23 -0.36 13.11
C ILE A 82 -3.70 0.62 14.16
N THR A 83 -3.66 0.19 15.41
CA THR A 83 -3.19 0.97 16.56
C THR A 83 -1.76 0.63 16.96
N GLU A 84 -1.26 -0.54 16.58
CA GLU A 84 0.12 -0.97 16.83
C GLU A 84 0.63 -1.83 15.68
N TRP A 85 1.93 -1.74 15.35
CA TRP A 85 2.56 -2.55 14.31
C TRP A 85 3.91 -3.12 14.78
N PHE A 86 4.07 -4.42 14.61
CA PHE A 86 5.25 -5.18 14.95
C PHE A 86 5.99 -5.60 13.66
N GLN A 87 7.14 -4.97 13.41
CA GLN A 87 7.93 -5.21 12.19
C GLN A 87 8.43 -6.66 12.07
N LYS A 88 8.94 -7.26 13.15
CA LYS A 88 9.54 -8.62 13.11
C LYS A 88 8.54 -9.75 12.82
N PRO A 89 7.28 -9.71 13.28
CA PRO A 89 6.27 -10.68 12.85
C PRO A 89 5.42 -10.23 11.64
N GLN A 90 5.61 -9.00 11.13
CA GLN A 90 4.71 -8.36 10.15
C GLN A 90 3.24 -8.43 10.58
N ALA A 91 2.99 -8.14 11.86
CA ALA A 91 1.67 -8.23 12.47
C ALA A 91 1.37 -6.95 13.23
N GLY A 92 0.10 -6.64 13.44
CA GLY A 92 -0.34 -5.46 14.18
C GLY A 92 -1.56 -5.72 15.02
N VAL A 93 -1.83 -4.80 15.93
CA VAL A 93 -3.10 -4.75 16.67
C VAL A 93 -4.00 -3.75 15.95
N ALA A 94 -5.23 -4.15 15.69
CA ALA A 94 -6.26 -3.30 15.14
C ALA A 94 -7.45 -3.22 16.09
N LYS A 95 -8.01 -2.01 16.25
CA LYS A 95 -9.32 -1.81 16.86
C LYS A 95 -10.38 -1.96 15.78
N ILE A 96 -11.26 -2.93 15.96
CA ILE A 96 -12.23 -3.36 14.95
C ILE A 96 -13.63 -3.32 15.55
N THR A 97 -14.63 -2.97 14.73
CA THR A 97 -16.04 -2.88 15.14
C THR A 97 -16.98 -3.53 14.11
N ASP A 98 -17.99 -4.23 14.63
CA ASP A 98 -19.19 -4.66 13.88
C ASP A 98 -18.88 -5.35 12.53
N ILE A 99 -18.14 -6.46 12.58
CA ILE A 99 -17.77 -7.29 11.42
C ILE A 99 -17.35 -8.71 11.83
N SER A 100 -17.44 -9.67 10.91
CA SER A 100 -16.75 -10.97 11.01
C SER A 100 -15.51 -10.98 10.14
N LEU A 101 -14.37 -11.42 10.69
CA LEU A 101 -13.11 -11.60 9.98
C LEU A 101 -12.76 -13.08 9.90
N SER A 102 -12.19 -13.51 8.79
CA SER A 102 -11.66 -14.86 8.63
C SER A 102 -10.26 -14.81 8.02
N ILE A 103 -9.46 -15.83 8.31
CA ILE A 103 -8.20 -16.03 7.59
C ILE A 103 -8.48 -16.20 6.09
N ASN A 104 -7.58 -15.69 5.26
CA ASN A 104 -7.68 -15.59 3.80
C ASN A 104 -8.75 -14.63 3.27
N SER A 105 -9.46 -13.89 4.14
CA SER A 105 -10.29 -12.78 3.70
C SER A 105 -9.41 -11.60 3.26
N ASN A 106 -9.82 -10.95 2.17
CA ASN A 106 -9.19 -9.72 1.70
C ASN A 106 -9.87 -8.50 2.33
N LEU A 107 -9.05 -7.51 2.67
CA LEU A 107 -9.47 -6.18 3.06
C LEU A 107 -8.54 -5.14 2.44
N PHE A 108 -8.85 -3.87 2.62
CA PHE A 108 -8.01 -2.77 2.16
C PHE A 108 -7.42 -2.01 3.34
N LEU A 109 -6.12 -1.76 3.27
CA LEU A 109 -5.38 -0.93 4.19
C LEU A 109 -5.23 0.47 3.58
N VAL A 110 -5.77 1.48 4.25
CA VAL A 110 -5.92 2.83 3.68
C VAL A 110 -5.32 3.88 4.62
N ASN A 111 -4.55 4.81 4.08
CA ASN A 111 -4.18 6.04 4.78
C ASN A 111 -4.09 7.21 3.79
N GLU A 112 -5.07 8.10 3.90
CA GLU A 112 -5.21 9.26 3.03
C GLU A 112 -4.04 10.25 3.15
N ASN A 113 -3.47 10.42 4.35
CA ASN A 113 -2.42 11.41 4.59
C ASN A 113 -1.12 11.08 3.85
N ILE A 114 -0.83 9.80 3.65
CA ILE A 114 0.37 9.34 2.92
C ILE A 114 0.04 8.85 1.51
N ALA A 115 -1.24 8.92 1.09
CA ALA A 115 -1.76 8.38 -0.15
C ALA A 115 -1.41 6.90 -0.34
N TYR A 116 -1.73 6.08 0.67
CA TYR A 116 -1.52 4.64 0.67
C TYR A 116 -2.86 3.91 0.59
N CYS A 117 -3.00 2.95 -0.32
CA CYS A 117 -4.19 2.14 -0.43
C CYS A 117 -3.88 0.79 -1.09
N GLN A 118 -3.82 -0.28 -0.29
CA GLN A 118 -3.47 -1.61 -0.79
C GLN A 118 -4.45 -2.68 -0.31
N SER A 119 -4.68 -3.68 -1.17
CA SER A 119 -5.36 -4.91 -0.78
C SER A 119 -4.42 -5.74 0.09
N ALA A 120 -4.96 -6.32 1.16
CA ALA A 120 -4.24 -7.16 2.10
C ALA A 120 -5.08 -8.37 2.45
N MET A 121 -4.46 -9.55 2.42
CA MET A 121 -5.06 -10.81 2.84
C MET A 121 -4.70 -11.08 4.30
N ILE A 122 -5.70 -11.40 5.13
CA ILE A 122 -5.47 -11.81 6.52
C ILE A 122 -4.81 -13.19 6.54
N GLN A 123 -3.60 -13.29 7.06
CA GLN A 123 -2.87 -14.55 7.21
C GLN A 123 -3.09 -15.22 8.57
N SER A 124 -3.28 -14.44 9.61
CA SER A 124 -3.57 -14.96 10.95
C SER A 124 -4.35 -13.97 11.78
N ILE A 125 -5.21 -14.48 12.66
CA ILE A 125 -5.98 -13.71 13.62
C ILE A 125 -5.62 -14.18 15.03
N LYS A 126 -5.43 -13.24 15.94
CA LYS A 126 -5.25 -13.48 17.37
C LYS A 126 -6.21 -12.65 18.19
N ILE A 127 -6.82 -13.28 19.18
CA ILE A 127 -7.67 -12.65 20.19
C ILE A 127 -7.08 -13.07 21.54
N GLU A 128 -6.70 -12.09 22.38
CA GLU A 128 -6.11 -12.37 23.71
C GLU A 128 -4.97 -13.41 23.66
N ASP A 129 -4.05 -13.23 22.70
CA ASP A 129 -2.91 -14.12 22.38
C ASP A 129 -3.23 -15.50 21.79
N GLU A 130 -4.49 -15.91 21.79
CA GLU A 130 -4.96 -17.16 21.20
C GLU A 130 -5.20 -17.03 19.69
N SER A 131 -4.67 -17.98 18.92
CA SER A 131 -4.85 -18.03 17.46
C SER A 131 -6.23 -18.58 17.10
N VAL A 132 -6.96 -17.84 16.28
CA VAL A 132 -8.30 -18.21 15.80
C VAL A 132 -8.39 -18.12 14.28
N ASN A 133 -9.28 -18.90 13.68
CA ASN A 133 -9.51 -18.86 12.22
C ASN A 133 -10.55 -17.80 11.83
N GLU A 134 -11.44 -17.45 12.75
CA GLU A 134 -12.50 -16.47 12.58
C GLU A 134 -12.64 -15.63 13.85
N ALA A 135 -12.91 -14.34 13.67
CA ALA A 135 -13.23 -13.41 14.75
C ALA A 135 -14.57 -12.74 14.44
N LYS A 136 -15.56 -12.94 15.32
CA LYS A 136 -16.85 -12.24 15.24
C LYS A 136 -16.84 -11.07 16.20
N VAL A 137 -16.89 -9.86 15.66
CA VAL A 137 -16.77 -8.60 16.39
C VAL A 137 -18.12 -7.90 16.42
N THR A 138 -18.74 -7.81 17.59
CA THR A 138 -20.01 -7.08 17.78
C THR A 138 -19.78 -5.67 18.32
N ASP A 139 -18.86 -5.53 19.26
CA ASP A 139 -18.45 -4.26 19.87
C ASP A 139 -16.98 -3.97 19.54
N GLU A 140 -16.48 -2.77 19.86
CA GLU A 140 -15.07 -2.45 19.63
C GLU A 140 -14.15 -3.42 20.37
N MET A 141 -13.28 -4.10 19.62
CA MET A 141 -12.33 -5.08 20.16
C MET A 141 -10.94 -4.90 19.53
N GLU A 142 -9.91 -5.11 20.33
CA GLU A 142 -8.53 -5.22 19.85
C GLU A 142 -8.25 -6.64 19.34
N ILE A 143 -7.79 -6.73 18.10
CA ILE A 143 -7.51 -7.98 17.42
C ILE A 143 -6.10 -7.92 16.84
N GLY A 144 -5.30 -8.94 17.10
CA GLY A 144 -4.02 -9.15 16.45
C GLY A 144 -4.24 -9.69 15.04
N LEU A 145 -3.74 -8.97 14.02
CA LEU A 145 -3.83 -9.35 12.63
C LEU A 145 -2.44 -9.43 12.00
N LYS A 146 -2.23 -10.47 11.20
CA LYS A 146 -1.08 -10.56 10.29
C LYS A 146 -1.59 -10.49 8.86
N PHE A 147 -0.89 -9.75 8.01
CA PHE A 147 -1.21 -9.60 6.60
C PHE A 147 -0.10 -10.19 5.72
N ASP A 148 -0.42 -10.39 4.44
CA ASP A 148 0.54 -10.75 3.40
C ASP A 148 1.38 -9.58 2.87
N VAL A 149 0.94 -8.36 3.17
CA VAL A 149 1.66 -7.11 2.93
C VAL A 149 2.06 -6.45 4.24
N ASP A 150 3.07 -5.59 4.20
CA ASP A 150 3.40 -4.77 5.36
C ASP A 150 2.26 -3.80 5.67
N ALA A 151 1.75 -3.86 6.88
CA ALA A 151 0.88 -2.82 7.41
C ALA A 151 1.72 -1.78 8.17
N LYS A 152 1.17 -0.59 8.36
CA LYS A 152 1.82 0.48 9.13
C LYS A 152 0.87 0.94 10.23
N LEU A 153 1.44 1.55 11.25
CA LEU A 153 0.66 2.22 12.28
C LEU A 153 -0.27 3.25 11.63
N GLY A 154 -1.53 3.25 12.06
CA GLY A 154 -2.51 4.25 11.67
C GLY A 154 -3.18 4.02 10.32
N LEU A 155 -2.98 2.87 9.67
CA LEU A 155 -3.79 2.47 8.51
C LEU A 155 -5.22 2.14 8.95
N ASP A 156 -6.19 2.69 8.25
CA ASP A 156 -7.60 2.34 8.38
C ASP A 156 -7.89 1.03 7.62
N LEU A 157 -8.77 0.19 8.16
CA LEU A 157 -9.17 -1.07 7.56
C LEU A 157 -10.54 -0.91 6.91
N TYR A 158 -10.63 -1.28 5.64
CA TYR A 158 -11.84 -1.24 4.83
C TYR A 158 -12.20 -2.61 4.31
N MET A 159 -13.48 -2.98 4.40
CA MET A 159 -13.99 -4.24 3.87
C MET A 159 -15.11 -3.96 2.87
N LEU A 160 -15.16 -4.74 1.81
CA LEU A 160 -16.30 -4.73 0.87
C LEU A 160 -17.43 -5.58 1.48
N LEU A 161 -18.67 -5.11 1.34
CA LEU A 161 -19.87 -5.76 1.87
C LEU A 161 -20.55 -6.66 0.84
#